data_AF-A0A3D2I9V1-F1
#
_entry.id   AF-A0A3D2I9V1-F1
#
_cell.length_a   1.000
_cell.length_b   1.000
_cell.length_c   1.000
_cell.angle_alpha   90.00
_cell.angle_beta   90.00
_cell.angle_gamma   90.00
#
_symmetry.space_group_name_H-M   'P 1'
#
loop_
_entity.id
_entity.type
_entity.pdbx_description
1 polymer ?
#
loop_
_entity_poly.entity_id
_entity_poly.type
_entity_poly.pdbx_seq_one_letter_code
_entity_poly.pdbx_strand_id
1 'polypeptide(L)'
;MYQYDGTLDGFLCCVYESYVYKEIPAAFCCDEDPLSLFEVRTVITQPAYSQRVSRGIASRSPKALAVVRRSFLTCLPDKELHIYAFIRKLL
;
A
#
# COMPACT_ATOMS: atom_id res chain seq x y z
N MET A 1 -1.68 -11.25 4.63
CA MET A 1 -0.58 -10.30 4.30
C MET A 1 -0.60 -10.05 2.82
N TYR A 2 -0.20 -8.86 2.39
CA TYR A 2 -0.12 -8.55 0.96
C TYR A 2 1.34 -8.54 0.49
N GLN A 3 1.63 -9.35 -0.52
CA GLN A 3 2.92 -9.43 -1.17
C GLN A 3 2.88 -8.66 -2.49
N TYR A 4 3.89 -7.86 -2.79
CA TYR A 4 3.93 -7.02 -4.00
C TYR A 4 5.38 -6.82 -4.50
N ASP A 5 5.55 -6.19 -5.65
CA ASP A 5 6.85 -6.02 -6.34
C ASP A 5 7.84 -5.00 -5.69
N GLY A 6 7.56 -4.51 -4.48
CA GLY A 6 8.37 -3.52 -3.79
C GLY A 6 8.25 -2.09 -4.33
N THR A 7 7.45 -1.84 -5.37
CA THR A 7 7.25 -0.51 -5.93
C THR A 7 6.16 0.26 -5.19
N LEU A 8 6.21 1.60 -5.22
CA LEU A 8 5.13 2.43 -4.69
C LEU A 8 3.79 2.11 -5.38
N ASP A 9 3.81 1.87 -6.70
CA ASP A 9 2.60 1.54 -7.45
C ASP A 9 2.01 0.19 -7.01
N GLY A 10 2.84 -0.83 -6.79
CA GLY A 10 2.43 -2.11 -6.22
C GLY A 10 1.82 -1.95 -4.83
N PHE A 11 2.46 -1.15 -3.95
CA PHE A 11 1.89 -0.84 -2.64
C PHE A 11 0.53 -0.11 -2.73
N LEU A 12 0.36 0.83 -3.67
CA LEU A 12 -0.95 1.47 -3.86
C LEU A 12 -2.00 0.51 -4.42
N CYS A 13 -1.60 -0.52 -5.18
CA CYS A 13 -2.51 -1.61 -5.56
C CYS A 13 -2.91 -2.44 -4.34
N CYS A 14 -1.98 -2.71 -3.41
CA CYS A 14 -2.27 -3.33 -2.12
C CYS A 14 -3.32 -2.53 -1.33
N VAL A 15 -3.18 -1.20 -1.29
CA VAL A 15 -4.21 -0.32 -0.69
C VAL A 15 -5.55 -0.55 -1.37
N TYR A 16 -5.60 -0.47 -2.70
CA TYR A 16 -6.84 -0.63 -3.48
C TYR A 16 -7.54 -1.96 -3.18
N GLU A 17 -6.83 -3.08 -3.26
CA GLU A 17 -7.39 -4.40 -3.01
C GLU A 17 -7.92 -4.55 -1.58
N SER A 18 -7.26 -3.94 -0.58
CA SER A 18 -7.75 -3.98 0.80
C SER A 18 -9.14 -3.34 0.95
N TYR A 19 -9.46 -2.31 0.16
CA TYR A 19 -10.81 -1.72 0.12
C TYR A 19 -11.80 -2.60 -0.65
N VAL A 20 -11.37 -3.23 -1.75
CA VAL A 20 -12.21 -4.13 -2.56
C VAL A 20 -12.64 -5.34 -1.73
N TYR A 21 -11.70 -5.98 -1.05
CA TYR A 21 -11.93 -7.17 -0.24
C TYR A 21 -12.34 -6.85 1.21
N LYS A 22 -12.35 -5.57 1.60
CA LYS A 22 -12.64 -5.10 2.97
C LYS A 22 -11.75 -5.75 4.02
N GLU A 23 -10.50 -5.96 3.67
CA GLU A 23 -9.47 -6.59 4.50
C GLU A 23 -8.62 -5.51 5.19
N ILE A 24 -8.09 -5.84 6.36
CA ILE A 24 -7.05 -5.05 7.03
C ILE A 24 -5.78 -5.91 7.01
N PRO A 25 -4.83 -5.66 6.08
CA PRO A 25 -3.61 -6.45 5.99
C PRO A 25 -2.80 -6.36 7.29
N ALA A 26 -2.41 -7.51 7.84
CA ALA A 26 -1.55 -7.58 9.02
C ALA A 26 -0.10 -7.14 8.73
N ALA A 27 0.34 -7.29 7.48
CA ALA A 27 1.68 -6.92 7.01
C ALA A 27 1.68 -6.75 5.49
N PHE A 28 2.72 -6.06 5.00
CA PHE A 28 3.08 -5.95 3.60
C PHE A 28 4.50 -6.48 3.41
N CYS A 29 4.78 -7.23 2.35
CA CYS A 29 6.10 -7.75 2.04
C CYS A 29 6.39 -7.64 0.54
N CYS A 30 7.66 -7.53 0.18
CA CYS A 30 8.11 -7.52 -1.21
C CYS A 30 9.02 -8.68 -1.58
N ASP A 31 9.24 -9.61 -0.66
CA ASP A 31 10.05 -10.79 -0.88
C ASP A 31 9.26 -11.86 -1.63
N GLU A 32 9.95 -12.64 -2.46
CA GLU A 32 9.35 -13.64 -3.35
C GLU A 32 8.69 -14.82 -2.61
N ASP A 33 9.07 -15.09 -1.35
CA ASP A 33 8.49 -16.17 -0.52
C ASP A 33 8.43 -15.81 0.97
N PRO A 34 7.41 -15.06 1.42
CA PRO A 34 7.26 -14.77 2.83
C PRO A 34 6.84 -16.02 3.61
N LEU A 35 7.73 -16.54 4.47
CA LEU A 35 7.35 -17.54 5.48
C LEU A 35 6.38 -16.89 6.48
N SER A 36 5.11 -17.25 6.41
CA SER A 36 4.07 -16.65 7.24
C SER A 36 3.06 -17.65 7.76
N LEU A 37 2.57 -17.37 8.96
CA LEU A 37 1.41 -18.05 9.55
C LEU A 37 0.08 -17.45 9.07
N PHE A 38 0.12 -16.31 8.37
CA PHE A 38 -1.04 -15.65 7.80
C PHE A 38 -1.16 -15.99 6.31
N GLU A 39 -2.39 -16.02 5.80
CA GLU A 39 -2.65 -16.11 4.36
C GLU A 39 -1.93 -14.98 3.61
N VAL A 40 -1.28 -15.31 2.50
CA VAL A 40 -0.52 -14.38 1.66
C VAL A 40 -1.25 -14.17 0.35
N ARG A 41 -1.57 -12.92 0.05
CA ARG A 41 -2.14 -12.49 -1.23
C ARG A 41 -1.06 -11.80 -2.04
N THR A 42 -0.68 -12.37 -3.18
CA THR A 42 0.17 -11.70 -4.16
C THR A 42 -0.65 -10.68 -4.93
N VAL A 43 -0.26 -9.42 -4.84
CA VAL A 43 -0.90 -8.28 -5.51
C VAL A 43 -0.07 -7.91 -6.72
N ILE A 44 -0.69 -7.99 -7.90
CA ILE A 44 -0.04 -7.62 -9.15
C ILE A 44 -0.21 -6.12 -9.39
N THR A 45 0.90 -5.44 -9.70
CA THR A 45 0.89 -4.01 -9.98
C THR A 45 0.07 -3.70 -11.23
N GLN A 46 -1.02 -2.94 -11.04
CA GLN A 46 -1.90 -2.49 -12.11
C GLN A 46 -1.99 -0.96 -12.10
N PRO A 47 -1.57 -0.28 -13.19
CA PRO A 47 -1.55 1.18 -13.23
C PRO A 47 -2.91 1.83 -12.93
N ALA A 48 -4.01 1.19 -13.32
CA ALA A 48 -5.36 1.70 -13.04
C ALA A 48 -5.67 1.77 -11.53
N TYR A 49 -5.21 0.78 -10.75
CA TYR A 49 -5.47 0.70 -9.31
C TYR A 49 -4.60 1.69 -8.54
N SER A 50 -3.29 1.74 -8.84
CA SER A 50 -2.39 2.70 -8.22
C SER A 50 -2.78 4.16 -8.55
N GLN A 51 -3.19 4.43 -9.78
CA GLN A 51 -3.68 5.75 -10.20
C GLN A 51 -4.97 6.14 -9.48
N ARG A 52 -5.90 5.19 -9.30
CA ARG A 52 -7.14 5.47 -8.58
C ARG A 52 -6.87 5.90 -7.13
N VAL A 53 -6.02 5.16 -6.41
CA VAL A 53 -5.67 5.48 -5.02
C VAL A 53 -4.89 6.79 -4.96
N SER A 54 -3.87 6.98 -5.80
CA SER A 54 -3.08 8.22 -5.80
C SER A 54 -3.91 9.46 -6.13
N ARG A 55 -4.85 9.38 -7.08
CA ARG A 55 -5.80 10.47 -7.38
C ARG A 55 -6.72 10.75 -6.20
N GLY A 56 -7.23 9.73 -5.52
CA GLY A 56 -8.06 9.89 -4.32
C GLY A 56 -7.33 10.54 -3.14
N ILE A 57 -6.03 10.28 -2.99
CA ILE A 57 -5.18 10.96 -2.00
C ILE A 57 -4.96 12.42 -2.42
N ALA A 58 -4.56 12.65 -3.68
CA ALA A 58 -4.26 13.98 -4.20
C ALA A 58 -5.47 14.92 -4.16
N SER A 59 -6.67 14.41 -4.47
CA SER A 59 -7.90 15.21 -4.46
C SER A 59 -8.27 15.71 -3.06
N ARG A 60 -7.87 14.97 -2.01
CA ARG A 60 -8.05 15.39 -0.62
C ARG A 60 -6.94 16.31 -0.16
N SER A 61 -5.69 15.98 -0.50
CA SER A 61 -4.54 16.80 -0.18
C SER A 61 -3.33 16.42 -1.05
N PRO A 62 -2.86 17.31 -1.94
CA PRO A 62 -1.61 17.10 -2.67
C PRO A 62 -0.40 16.94 -1.74
N LYS A 63 -0.42 17.61 -0.58
CA LYS A 63 0.60 17.46 0.46
C LYS A 63 0.58 16.04 1.05
N ALA A 64 -0.59 15.44 1.25
CA ALA A 64 -0.68 14.07 1.73
C ALA A 64 -0.10 13.07 0.73
N LEU A 65 -0.34 13.25 -0.58
CA LEU A 65 0.31 12.41 -1.60
C LEU A 65 1.83 12.54 -1.59
N ALA A 66 2.35 13.76 -1.38
CA ALA A 66 3.78 13.98 -1.23
C ALA A 66 4.37 13.29 0.02
N VAL A 67 3.63 13.26 1.13
CA VAL A 67 4.01 12.51 2.33
C VAL A 67 4.08 11.02 2.02
N VAL A 68 3.03 10.43 1.44
CA VAL A 68 2.99 9.00 1.07
C VAL A 68 4.20 8.62 0.20
N ARG A 69 4.48 9.40 -0.85
CA ARG A 69 5.62 9.17 -1.75
C ARG A 69 6.96 9.21 -1.03
N ARG A 70 7.17 10.19 -0.14
CA ARG A 70 8.44 10.36 0.60
C ARG A 70 8.60 9.31 1.68
N SER A 71 7.55 9.01 2.43
CA SER A 71 7.56 7.98 3.48
C SER A 71 7.91 6.61 2.93
N PHE A 72 7.49 6.28 1.70
CA PHE A 72 7.83 5.03 1.04
C PHE A 72 9.34 4.87 0.76
N LEU A 73 10.07 5.99 0.68
CA LEU A 73 11.53 6.00 0.46
C LEU A 73 12.34 5.99 1.77
N THR A 74 11.68 5.86 2.92
CA THR A 74 12.36 5.82 4.22
C THR A 74 12.77 4.40 4.59
N CYS A 75 13.74 4.27 5.49
CA CYS A 75 14.10 2.99 6.13
C CYS A 75 13.32 2.72 7.42
N LEU A 76 12.17 3.37 7.61
CA LEU A 76 11.33 3.15 8.79
C LEU A 76 10.87 1.68 8.80
N PRO A 77 11.08 0.93 9.89
CA PRO A 77 10.50 -0.40 10.02
C PRO A 77 8.99 -0.34 9.84
N ASP A 78 8.42 -1.30 9.11
CA ASP A 78 6.99 -1.36 8.85
C ASP A 78 6.40 -0.09 8.19
N LYS A 79 7.20 0.64 7.39
CA LYS A 79 6.77 1.89 6.72
C LYS A 79 5.44 1.73 5.99
N GLU A 80 5.20 0.58 5.33
CA GLU A 80 3.97 0.28 4.62
C GLU A 80 2.76 0.27 5.55
N LEU A 81 2.87 -0.31 6.75
CA LEU A 81 1.79 -0.30 7.75
C LEU A 81 1.50 1.13 8.23
N HIS A 82 2.54 1.92 8.47
CA HIS A 82 2.38 3.33 8.86
C HIS A 82 1.73 4.17 7.76
N ILE A 83 2.18 4.02 6.51
CA ILE A 83 1.61 4.70 5.35
C ILE A 83 0.17 4.24 5.12
N TYR A 84 -0.11 2.94 5.24
CA TYR A 84 -1.46 2.38 5.10
C TYR A 84 -2.42 2.94 6.15
N ALA A 85 -2.01 2.99 7.42
CA ALA A 85 -2.81 3.58 8.49
C ALA A 85 -3.09 5.08 8.25
N PHE A 86 -2.12 5.82 7.72
CA PHE A 86 -2.31 7.21 7.31
C PHE A 86 -3.32 7.32 6.16
N ILE A 87 -3.17 6.53 5.10
CA ILE A 87 -4.09 6.53 3.95
C ILE A 87 -5.50 6.15 4.38
N ARG A 88 -5.68 5.17 5.28
CA ARG A 88 -7.00 4.78 5.81
C ARG A 88 -7.73 5.85 6.61
N LYS A 89 -7.00 6.75 7.27
CA LYS A 89 -7.61 7.89 7.97
C LYS A 89 -7.95 9.03 7.01
N LEU A 90 -7.24 9.08 5.88
CA LEU A 90 -7.47 10.08 4.85
C LEU A 90 -8.60 9.68 3.90
N LEU A 91 -8.67 8.41 3.49
CA LEU A 91 -9.60 7.89 2.49
C LEU A 91 -10.94 7.42 3.04
#